data_AF-A0A4V1TJ73-F1
#
_entry.id   AF-A0A4V1TJ73-F1
#
_cell.length_a   1.000
_cell.length_b   1.000
_cell.length_c   1.000
_cell.angle_alpha   90.00
_cell.angle_beta   90.00
_cell.angle_gamma   90.00
#
_symmetry.space_group_name_H-M   'P 1'
#
loop_
_entity.id
_entity.type
_entity.pdbx_description
1 polymer ?
#
loop_
_entity_poly.entity_id
_entity_poly.type
_entity_poly.pdbx_seq_one_letter_code
_entity_poly.pdbx_strand_id
1 'polypeptide(L)'
;MGAASDLNEVLVAVADAAFDLVARATHATVVLRDDDEERDPTPSGKPNLAGYVPIVTRVRGQTGHVGPIPITRSVFRKVITERAAIVAADAPTEMDQTESLMGAQIRSTMGVPFWRGEEIMGVLQLDNRESTGVFTATESSCIAVFYAALVTALVYRQMGWKDFVHATIGAVRTTAMVLLIIGTAAAFSYLMARLSVPALLIDLLNDISSDPLMILLLLNVLMLFLGTFMDMGPMIIITTPIFLPVVQSYGIDPVHFGVIMILNLGIGLNTPPVGAVQFVACAVGKITVWEAMRSIWPFYAASLVVLGLVTYIPEISLWLPRLFKGM
;
A
#
# COMPACT_ATOMS: atom_id res chain seq x y z
N MET A 1 35.67 -16.40 3.10
CA MET A 1 35.77 -15.55 1.90
C MET A 1 35.75 -16.46 0.68
N GLY A 2 34.58 -16.77 0.16
CA GLY A 2 34.41 -17.31 -1.19
C GLY A 2 33.55 -16.29 -1.92
N ALA A 3 34.15 -15.48 -2.80
CA ALA A 3 33.37 -14.64 -3.69
C ALA A 3 32.71 -15.60 -4.69
N ALA A 4 31.39 -15.67 -4.70
CA ALA A 4 30.66 -16.35 -5.77
C ALA A 4 31.12 -15.71 -7.09
N SER A 5 31.77 -16.51 -7.94
CA SER A 5 32.33 -16.05 -9.22
C SER A 5 31.28 -16.02 -10.34
N ASP A 6 30.08 -16.51 -10.05
CA ASP A 6 28.98 -16.65 -11.01
C ASP A 6 27.71 -15.99 -10.45
N LEU A 7 27.05 -15.16 -11.26
CA LEU A 7 25.78 -14.50 -10.92
C LEU A 7 24.74 -15.53 -10.51
N ASN A 8 24.75 -16.71 -11.13
CA ASN A 8 23.81 -17.77 -10.83
C ASN A 8 23.98 -18.32 -9.41
N GLU A 9 25.21 -18.48 -8.93
CA GLU A 9 25.48 -18.91 -7.55
C GLU A 9 24.97 -17.88 -6.52
N VAL A 10 25.11 -16.58 -6.83
CA VAL A 10 24.57 -15.51 -5.98
C VAL A 10 23.05 -15.59 -5.92
N LEU A 11 22.37 -15.74 -7.06
CA LEU A 11 20.91 -15.83 -7.12
C LEU A 11 20.37 -17.08 -6.42
N VAL A 12 21.09 -18.20 -6.51
CA VAL A 12 20.81 -19.44 -5.79
C VAL A 12 20.96 -19.26 -4.28
N ALA A 13 22.05 -18.65 -3.82
CA ALA A 13 22.27 -18.36 -2.40
C ALA A 13 21.20 -17.40 -1.84
N VAL A 14 20.76 -16.45 -2.65
CA VAL A 14 19.69 -15.51 -2.32
C VAL A 14 18.33 -16.19 -2.21
N ALA A 15 18.00 -17.09 -3.14
CA ALA A 15 16.77 -17.89 -3.06
C ALA A 15 16.78 -18.81 -1.83
N ASP A 16 17.93 -19.38 -1.46
CA ASP A 16 18.08 -20.18 -0.24
C ASP A 16 17.96 -19.34 1.04
N ALA A 17 18.61 -18.18 1.09
CA ALA A 17 18.48 -17.26 2.22
C ALA A 17 17.03 -16.78 2.41
N ALA A 18 16.26 -16.65 1.32
CA ALA A 18 14.84 -16.31 1.40
C ALA A 18 14.01 -17.42 2.10
N PHE A 19 14.42 -18.68 2.02
CA PHE A 19 13.79 -19.76 2.80
C PHE A 19 14.11 -19.70 4.29
N ASP A 20 15.28 -19.22 4.68
CA ASP A 20 15.61 -19.03 6.10
C ASP A 20 14.81 -17.88 6.71
N LEU A 21 14.58 -16.82 5.92
CA LEU A 21 13.74 -15.68 6.30
C LEU A 21 12.25 -16.03 6.35
N VAL A 22 11.78 -16.87 5.42
CA VAL A 22 10.40 -17.34 5.40
C VAL A 22 10.36 -18.84 5.58
N ALA A 23 10.42 -19.29 6.83
CA ALA A 23 10.42 -20.72 7.18
C ALA A 23 9.26 -21.51 6.53
N ARG A 24 8.17 -20.84 6.17
CA ARG A 24 7.00 -21.43 5.54
C ARG A 24 6.92 -21.26 4.02
N ALA A 25 7.85 -20.58 3.36
CA ALA A 25 7.91 -20.56 1.90
C ALA A 25 8.32 -21.94 1.37
N THR A 26 7.58 -22.45 0.39
CA THR A 26 7.85 -23.77 -0.21
C THR A 26 8.68 -23.65 -1.48
N HIS A 27 8.50 -22.55 -2.21
CA HIS A 27 9.16 -22.28 -3.47
C HIS A 27 9.69 -20.84 -3.50
N ALA A 28 10.82 -20.65 -4.16
CA ALA A 28 11.46 -19.36 -4.38
C ALA A 28 11.95 -19.29 -5.83
N THR A 29 11.50 -18.27 -6.56
CA THR A 29 11.79 -18.09 -7.98
C THR A 29 12.36 -16.70 -8.22
N VAL A 30 13.54 -16.63 -8.82
CA VAL A 30 14.16 -15.39 -9.28
C VAL A 30 13.90 -15.25 -10.77
N VAL A 31 13.18 -14.19 -11.13
CA VAL A 31 12.92 -13.80 -12.51
C VAL A 31 13.78 -12.58 -12.82
N LEU A 32 14.55 -12.62 -13.91
CA LEU A 32 15.31 -11.47 -14.38
C LEU A 32 14.88 -11.09 -15.79
N ARG A 33 15.05 -9.82 -16.12
CA ARG A 33 14.85 -9.31 -17.47
C ARG A 33 15.96 -9.85 -18.36
N ASP A 34 15.58 -10.40 -19.50
CA ASP A 34 16.51 -10.75 -20.56
C ASP A 34 16.86 -9.48 -21.33
N ASP A 35 18.13 -9.09 -21.31
CA ASP A 35 18.64 -7.88 -21.97
C ASP A 35 18.76 -8.08 -23.51
N ASP A 36 18.65 -9.33 -24.00
CA ASP A 36 18.79 -9.68 -25.42
C ASP A 36 17.47 -9.54 -26.22
N GLU A 37 16.30 -9.45 -25.55
CA GLU A 37 15.03 -9.14 -26.23
C GLU A 37 14.88 -7.62 -26.41
N GLU A 38 15.02 -7.19 -27.67
CA GLU A 38 14.96 -5.81 -28.10
C GLU A 38 13.69 -5.09 -27.66
N ARG A 39 13.86 -3.78 -27.40
CA ARG A 39 12.90 -2.83 -26.83
C ARG A 39 11.72 -2.55 -27.77
N ASP A 40 10.94 -3.56 -28.16
CA ASP A 40 9.75 -3.33 -28.98
C ASP A 40 8.55 -3.05 -28.06
N PRO A 41 8.06 -1.79 -27.98
CA PRO A 41 6.89 -1.48 -27.18
C PRO A 41 5.69 -2.21 -27.77
N THR A 42 5.02 -3.03 -26.98
CA THR A 42 3.75 -3.61 -27.44
C THR A 42 2.79 -2.47 -27.80
N PRO A 43 2.06 -2.54 -28.92
CA PRO A 43 1.18 -1.46 -29.40
C PRO A 43 0.02 -1.11 -28.44
N SER A 44 -0.06 -1.80 -27.29
CA SER A 44 -1.13 -1.69 -26.30
C SER A 44 -0.75 -0.95 -25.01
N GLY A 45 0.51 -0.49 -24.86
CA GLY A 45 0.97 0.15 -23.62
C GLY A 45 1.06 -0.80 -22.41
N LYS A 46 0.88 -2.11 -22.63
CA LYS A 46 1.03 -3.14 -21.61
C LYS A 46 2.52 -3.51 -21.47
N PRO A 47 3.01 -3.77 -20.25
CA PRO A 47 4.41 -4.18 -20.04
C PRO A 47 4.69 -5.46 -20.85
N ASN A 48 5.80 -5.45 -21.60
CA ASN A 48 6.24 -6.63 -22.35
C ASN A 48 6.78 -7.67 -21.36
N LEU A 49 5.97 -8.69 -21.07
CA LEU A 49 6.28 -9.75 -20.13
C LEU A 49 7.14 -10.86 -20.76
N ALA A 50 7.40 -10.81 -22.08
CA ALA A 50 8.19 -11.81 -22.79
C ALA A 50 9.68 -11.73 -22.42
N GLY A 51 10.20 -10.51 -22.24
CA GLY A 51 11.60 -10.27 -21.88
C GLY A 51 11.94 -10.53 -20.42
N TYR A 52 11.17 -11.33 -19.69
CA TYR A 52 11.48 -11.72 -18.30
C TYR A 52 11.44 -13.24 -18.15
N VAL A 53 12.59 -13.81 -17.81
CA VAL A 53 12.83 -15.26 -17.83
C VAL A 53 13.16 -15.73 -16.41
N PRO A 54 12.59 -16.86 -15.95
CA PRO A 54 13.01 -17.48 -14.69
C PRO A 54 14.45 -17.93 -14.84
N ILE A 55 15.35 -17.35 -14.04
CA ILE A 55 16.77 -17.74 -14.05
C ILE A 55 17.02 -18.82 -12.99
N VAL A 56 16.38 -18.71 -11.83
CA VAL A 56 16.55 -19.68 -10.74
C VAL A 56 15.20 -20.00 -10.13
N THR A 57 14.89 -21.28 -9.98
CA THR A 57 13.77 -21.74 -9.15
C THR A 57 14.27 -22.76 -8.12
N ARG A 58 13.92 -22.57 -6.87
CA ARG A 58 14.25 -23.45 -5.74
C ARG A 58 13.00 -23.91 -5.04
N VAL A 59 13.06 -25.15 -4.54
CA VAL A 59 12.02 -25.78 -3.73
C VAL A 59 12.64 -26.17 -2.39
N ARG A 60 11.98 -25.82 -1.28
CA ARG A 60 12.47 -26.16 0.06
C ARG A 60 12.64 -27.68 0.19
N GLY A 61 13.83 -28.10 0.62
CA GLY A 61 14.14 -29.53 0.82
C GLY A 61 14.61 -30.28 -0.42
N GLN A 62 14.70 -29.63 -1.59
CA GLN A 62 15.34 -30.20 -2.78
C GLN A 62 16.62 -29.42 -3.14
N THR A 63 17.73 -30.13 -3.25
CA THR A 63 19.02 -29.63 -3.73
C THR A 63 19.15 -29.95 -5.23
N GLY A 64 18.98 -28.94 -6.08
CA GLY A 64 19.12 -29.06 -7.53
C GLY A 64 18.27 -28.04 -8.31
N HIS A 65 18.54 -27.91 -9.61
CA HIS A 65 17.74 -27.10 -10.54
C HIS A 65 16.41 -27.81 -10.78
N VAL A 66 15.33 -27.30 -10.20
CA VAL A 66 13.98 -27.84 -10.46
C VAL A 66 13.54 -27.26 -11.81
N GLY A 67 13.10 -28.12 -12.74
CA GLY A 67 12.69 -27.73 -14.10
C GLY A 67 11.63 -26.61 -14.10
N PRO A 68 11.40 -25.93 -15.24
CA PRO A 68 10.70 -24.64 -15.30
C PRO A 68 9.33 -24.75 -14.64
N ILE A 69 9.26 -24.27 -13.40
CA ILE A 69 8.01 -24.17 -12.67
C ILE A 69 7.29 -22.98 -13.32
N PRO A 70 6.03 -23.12 -13.76
CA PRO A 70 5.32 -22.04 -14.41
C PRO A 70 5.24 -20.85 -13.45
N ILE A 71 5.95 -19.76 -13.79
CA ILE A 71 5.88 -18.51 -13.06
C ILE A 71 4.45 -17.99 -13.17
N THR A 72 3.90 -17.55 -12.04
CA THR A 72 2.65 -16.83 -12.05
C THR A 72 2.79 -15.49 -12.76
N ARG A 73 2.44 -15.45 -14.05
CA ARG A 73 2.43 -14.21 -14.84
C ARG A 73 1.60 -13.09 -14.20
N SER A 74 0.60 -13.45 -13.39
CA SER A 74 -0.30 -12.53 -12.68
C SER A 74 0.42 -11.75 -11.57
N VAL A 75 1.16 -12.44 -10.70
CA VAL A 75 1.96 -11.83 -9.61
C VAL A 75 3.02 -10.93 -10.20
N PHE A 76 3.73 -11.44 -11.20
CA PHE A 76 4.79 -10.73 -11.88
C PHE A 76 4.27 -9.46 -12.59
N ARG A 77 3.16 -9.57 -13.33
CA ARG A 77 2.50 -8.43 -13.98
C ARG A 77 2.08 -7.38 -12.96
N LYS A 78 1.50 -7.79 -11.83
CA LYS A 78 1.04 -6.89 -10.79
C LYS A 78 2.24 -6.13 -10.17
N VAL A 79 3.34 -6.83 -9.86
CA VAL A 79 4.57 -6.22 -9.31
C VAL A 79 5.15 -5.16 -10.27
N ILE A 80 5.19 -5.47 -11.58
CA ILE A 80 5.66 -4.51 -12.58
C ILE A 80 4.70 -3.31 -12.72
N THR A 81 3.40 -3.57 -12.73
CA THR A 81 2.37 -2.53 -12.96
C THR A 81 2.27 -1.58 -11.78
N GLU A 82 2.25 -2.12 -10.57
CA GLU A 82 2.18 -1.34 -9.33
C GLU A 82 3.52 -0.76 -8.91
N ARG A 83 4.63 -1.23 -9.51
CA ARG A 83 5.99 -0.80 -9.16
C ARG A 83 6.24 -0.88 -7.65
N ALA A 84 5.80 -1.98 -7.04
CA ALA A 84 5.89 -2.21 -5.60
C ALA A 84 6.06 -3.69 -5.28
N ALA A 85 6.53 -4.00 -4.08
CA ALA A 85 6.47 -5.36 -3.55
C ALA A 85 5.00 -5.73 -3.30
N ILE A 86 4.60 -6.92 -3.73
CA ILE A 86 3.23 -7.39 -3.60
C ILE A 86 3.19 -8.64 -2.75
N VAL A 87 2.17 -8.73 -1.92
CA VAL A 87 1.85 -9.89 -1.12
C VAL A 87 0.41 -10.25 -1.41
N ALA A 88 0.15 -11.53 -1.66
CA ALA A 88 -1.20 -12.07 -1.66
C ALA A 88 -1.27 -13.19 -0.62
N ALA A 89 -2.08 -12.95 0.42
CA ALA A 89 -2.33 -13.92 1.46
C ALA A 89 -3.18 -15.08 0.93
N ASP A 90 -4.16 -14.78 0.08
CA ASP A 90 -4.93 -15.76 -0.69
C ASP A 90 -4.77 -15.50 -2.21
N ALA A 91 -3.73 -16.10 -2.79
CA ALA A 91 -3.34 -15.85 -4.17
C ALA A 91 -4.45 -16.14 -5.21
N PRO A 92 -5.25 -17.23 -5.11
CA PRO A 92 -6.35 -17.47 -6.04
C PRO A 92 -7.46 -16.42 -6.03
N THR A 93 -7.65 -15.73 -4.91
CA THR A 93 -8.73 -14.73 -4.72
C THR A 93 -8.24 -13.31 -5.01
N GLU A 94 -7.00 -12.99 -4.63
CA GLU A 94 -6.42 -11.64 -4.68
C GLU A 94 -5.63 -11.33 -5.98
N MET A 95 -5.34 -12.35 -6.77
CA MET A 95 -4.68 -12.24 -8.07
C MET A 95 -5.66 -12.63 -9.16
N ASP A 96 -5.79 -11.79 -10.20
CA ASP A 96 -6.61 -12.06 -11.39
C ASP A 96 -6.51 -13.54 -11.77
N GLN A 97 -7.61 -14.28 -11.60
CA GLN A 97 -7.71 -15.74 -11.70
C GLN A 97 -7.15 -16.26 -13.03
N THR A 98 -5.84 -16.46 -13.08
CA THR A 98 -5.14 -16.89 -14.28
C THR A 98 -4.95 -18.40 -14.20
N GLU A 99 -5.18 -19.13 -15.29
CA GLU A 99 -4.97 -20.59 -15.38
C GLU A 99 -3.61 -21.06 -14.84
N SER A 100 -2.60 -20.18 -14.94
CA SER A 100 -1.24 -20.38 -14.40
C SER A 100 -1.19 -20.55 -12.87
N LEU A 101 -2.09 -19.93 -12.11
CA LEU A 101 -2.18 -20.05 -10.63
C LEU A 101 -2.80 -21.39 -10.22
N MET A 102 -3.86 -21.79 -10.92
CA MET A 102 -4.59 -23.03 -10.63
C MET A 102 -3.76 -24.26 -11.00
N GLY A 103 -2.98 -24.20 -12.08
CA GLY A 103 -2.04 -25.27 -12.46
C GLY A 103 -0.86 -25.46 -11.50
N ALA A 104 -0.45 -24.40 -10.79
CA ALA A 104 0.67 -24.43 -9.84
C ALA A 104 0.26 -24.67 -8.38
N GLN A 105 -1.04 -24.72 -8.07
CA GLN A 105 -1.59 -24.85 -6.71
C GLN A 105 -1.04 -23.83 -5.70
N ILE A 106 -0.75 -22.61 -6.14
CA ILE A 106 -0.22 -21.55 -5.26
C ILE A 106 -1.34 -20.99 -4.39
N ARG A 107 -1.19 -21.11 -3.07
CA ARG A 107 -2.16 -20.63 -2.08
C ARG A 107 -1.83 -19.24 -1.56
N SER A 108 -0.56 -18.93 -1.37
CA SER A 108 -0.11 -17.59 -1.02
C SER A 108 1.21 -17.27 -1.72
N THR A 109 1.45 -16.01 -2.05
CA THR A 109 2.63 -15.60 -2.80
C THR A 109 3.07 -14.19 -2.49
N MET A 110 4.34 -13.91 -2.72
CA MET A 110 4.94 -12.59 -2.59
C MET A 110 5.85 -12.36 -3.77
N GLY A 111 5.79 -11.18 -4.36
CA GLY A 111 6.71 -10.75 -5.41
C GLY A 111 7.43 -9.48 -4.99
N VAL A 112 8.76 -9.53 -4.96
CA VAL A 112 9.61 -8.39 -4.59
C VAL A 112 10.37 -7.92 -5.84
N PRO A 113 10.12 -6.69 -6.33
CA PRO A 113 10.81 -6.18 -7.51
C PRO A 113 12.28 -5.84 -7.24
N PHE A 114 13.11 -6.05 -8.26
CA PHE A 114 14.51 -5.65 -8.28
C PHE A 114 14.63 -4.34 -9.01
N TRP A 115 15.20 -3.34 -8.36
CA TRP A 115 15.32 -2.01 -8.94
C TRP A 115 16.73 -1.73 -9.44
N ARG A 116 16.82 -0.99 -10.55
CA ARG A 116 18.03 -0.31 -11.01
C ARG A 116 17.65 1.10 -11.45
N GLY A 117 17.88 2.08 -10.58
CA GLY A 117 17.34 3.43 -10.80
C GLY A 117 15.81 3.39 -10.83
N GLU A 118 15.21 3.83 -11.93
CA GLU A 118 13.74 3.85 -12.12
C GLU A 118 13.19 2.60 -12.82
N GLU A 119 14.04 1.64 -13.19
CA GLU A 119 13.65 0.42 -13.91
C GLU A 119 13.62 -0.81 -13.00
N ILE A 120 12.69 -1.73 -13.29
CA ILE A 120 12.57 -3.03 -12.62
C ILE A 120 13.35 -4.08 -13.44
N MET A 121 14.45 -4.58 -12.90
CA MET A 121 15.30 -5.59 -13.54
C MET A 121 14.79 -7.02 -13.39
N GLY A 122 13.88 -7.27 -12.44
CA GLY A 122 13.41 -8.62 -12.16
C GLY A 122 12.53 -8.66 -10.92
N VAL A 123 12.12 -9.86 -10.53
CA VAL A 123 11.28 -10.08 -9.35
C VAL A 123 11.71 -11.36 -8.65
N LEU A 124 11.84 -11.29 -7.32
CA LEU A 124 11.93 -12.47 -6.46
C LEU A 124 10.51 -12.84 -6.07
N GLN A 125 10.03 -13.97 -6.56
CA GLN A 125 8.74 -14.52 -6.20
C GLN A 125 8.94 -15.63 -5.15
N LEU A 126 8.24 -15.53 -4.03
CA LEU A 126 8.11 -16.59 -3.04
C LEU A 126 6.68 -17.13 -3.08
N ASP A 127 6.51 -18.45 -3.00
CA ASP A 127 5.19 -19.06 -2.93
C ASP A 127 5.08 -20.20 -1.91
N ASN A 128 3.86 -20.32 -1.36
CA ASN A 128 3.43 -21.43 -0.53
C ASN A 128 2.21 -22.08 -1.20
N ARG A 129 2.29 -23.39 -1.40
CA ARG A 129 1.23 -24.21 -2.03
C ARG A 129 0.39 -25.00 -1.02
N GLU A 130 0.84 -25.07 0.22
CA GLU A 130 0.24 -25.86 1.29
C GLU A 130 -0.84 -25.09 2.06
N SER A 131 -0.65 -23.79 2.30
CA SER A 131 -1.60 -22.97 3.09
C SER A 131 -1.76 -21.53 2.59
N THR A 132 -2.95 -20.97 2.78
CA THR A 132 -3.29 -19.55 2.59
C THR A 132 -2.96 -18.75 3.85
N GLY A 133 -2.67 -17.45 3.73
CA GLY A 133 -2.42 -16.55 4.87
C GLY A 133 -1.03 -16.68 5.51
N VAL A 134 -0.09 -17.33 4.82
CA VAL A 134 1.23 -17.63 5.37
C VAL A 134 2.19 -16.45 5.34
N PHE A 135 2.06 -15.56 4.36
CA PHE A 135 2.87 -14.36 4.25
C PHE A 135 2.14 -13.20 4.94
N THR A 136 2.62 -12.81 6.12
CA THR A 136 2.12 -11.59 6.78
C THR A 136 2.79 -10.35 6.17
N ALA A 137 2.07 -9.21 6.17
CA ALA A 137 2.60 -7.95 5.65
C ALA A 137 3.89 -7.48 6.38
N THR A 138 4.09 -7.93 7.63
CA THR A 138 5.29 -7.65 8.41
C THR A 138 6.47 -8.50 7.95
N GLU A 139 6.27 -9.82 7.78
CA GLU A 139 7.31 -10.72 7.27
C GLU A 139 7.73 -10.34 5.84
N SER A 140 6.78 -9.96 4.99
CA SER A 140 7.04 -9.50 3.63
C SER A 140 7.91 -8.26 3.54
N SER A 141 7.61 -7.28 4.41
CA SER A 141 8.34 -6.03 4.46
C SER A 141 9.78 -6.26 4.93
N CYS A 142 9.99 -7.15 5.90
CA CYS A 142 11.33 -7.54 6.34
C CYS A 142 12.15 -8.15 5.20
N ILE A 143 11.60 -9.11 4.46
CA ILE A 143 12.29 -9.77 3.34
C ILE A 143 12.62 -8.77 2.25
N ALA A 144 11.69 -7.89 1.88
CA ALA A 144 11.91 -6.88 0.87
C ALA A 144 13.09 -5.96 1.24
N VAL A 145 13.17 -5.53 2.51
CA VAL A 145 14.27 -4.70 3.01
C VAL A 145 15.60 -5.46 3.04
N PHE A 146 15.61 -6.69 3.56
CA PHE A 146 16.82 -7.53 3.60
C PHE A 146 17.35 -7.82 2.19
N TYR A 147 16.46 -8.19 1.29
CA TYR A 147 16.78 -8.43 -0.11
C TYR A 147 17.34 -7.17 -0.78
N ALA A 148 16.63 -6.05 -0.68
CA ALA A 148 17.06 -4.78 -1.25
C ALA A 148 18.44 -4.36 -0.71
N ALA A 149 18.68 -4.52 0.60
CA ALA A 149 19.98 -4.25 1.21
C ALA A 149 21.08 -5.16 0.65
N LEU A 150 20.81 -6.47 0.54
CA LEU A 150 21.78 -7.46 0.08
C LEU A 150 22.15 -7.28 -1.40
N VAL A 151 21.16 -7.03 -2.26
CA VAL A 151 21.40 -6.76 -3.69
C VAL A 151 22.14 -5.44 -3.89
N THR A 152 21.74 -4.38 -3.18
CA THR A 152 22.41 -3.07 -3.32
C THR A 152 23.86 -3.11 -2.82
N ALA A 153 24.13 -3.88 -1.76
CA ALA A 153 25.47 -4.04 -1.22
C ALA A 153 26.35 -5.00 -2.04
N LEU A 154 25.85 -6.17 -2.43
CA LEU A 154 26.66 -7.24 -3.04
C LEU A 154 26.67 -7.21 -4.57
N VAL A 155 25.53 -6.95 -5.21
CA VAL A 155 25.41 -6.99 -6.68
C VAL A 155 25.78 -5.64 -7.26
N TYR A 156 25.12 -4.56 -6.81
CA TYR A 156 25.41 -3.23 -7.34
C TYR A 156 26.70 -2.65 -6.78
N ARG A 157 27.13 -3.07 -5.58
CA ARG A 157 28.30 -2.51 -4.86
C ARG A 157 28.27 -0.98 -4.79
N GLN A 158 27.06 -0.41 -4.79
CA GLN A 158 26.80 1.03 -4.83
C GLN A 158 26.52 1.61 -3.44
N MET A 159 26.23 0.76 -2.45
CA MET A 159 25.84 1.21 -1.11
C MET A 159 27.00 1.06 -0.12
N GLY A 160 27.57 2.20 0.31
CA GLY A 160 28.50 2.22 1.43
C GLY A 160 27.77 2.16 2.78
N TRP A 161 28.50 1.86 3.87
CA TRP A 161 27.95 1.90 5.23
C TRP A 161 27.30 3.25 5.57
N LYS A 162 27.88 4.35 5.07
CA LYS A 162 27.34 5.70 5.28
C LYS A 162 25.99 5.92 4.59
N ASP A 163 25.82 5.37 3.39
CA ASP A 163 24.58 5.50 2.61
C ASP A 163 23.48 4.62 3.21
N PHE A 164 23.84 3.42 3.67
CA PHE A 164 22.94 2.55 4.42
C PHE A 164 22.41 3.24 5.70
N VAL A 165 23.30 3.86 6.47
CA VAL A 165 22.92 4.62 7.67
C VAL A 165 22.02 5.82 7.29
N HIS A 166 22.34 6.56 6.22
CA HIS A 166 21.50 7.67 5.76
C HIS A 166 20.10 7.20 5.35
N ALA A 167 19.99 6.12 4.57
CA ALA A 167 18.71 5.56 4.15
C ALA A 167 17.88 5.09 5.36
N THR A 168 18.53 4.42 6.32
CA THR A 168 17.89 3.94 7.54
C THR A 168 17.41 5.11 8.40
N ILE A 169 18.22 6.15 8.60
CA ILE A 169 17.82 7.35 9.35
C ILE A 169 16.64 8.06 8.68
N GLY A 170 16.62 8.12 7.34
CA GLY A 170 15.49 8.66 6.59
C GLY A 170 14.18 7.91 6.88
N ALA A 171 14.21 6.57 6.81
CA ALA A 171 13.06 5.72 7.11
C ALA A 171 12.63 5.78 8.60
N VAL A 172 13.59 5.85 9.52
CA VAL A 172 13.32 6.02 10.95
C VAL A 172 12.68 7.38 11.21
N ARG A 173 13.13 8.46 10.55
CA ARG A 173 12.58 9.80 10.75
C ARG A 173 11.11 9.87 10.37
N THR A 174 10.73 9.33 9.21
CA THR A 174 9.32 9.31 8.77
C THR A 174 8.46 8.48 9.71
N THR A 175 8.96 7.29 10.08
CA THR A 175 8.25 6.37 10.99
C THR A 175 8.10 6.97 12.40
N ALA A 176 9.15 7.60 12.93
CA ALA A 176 9.14 8.22 14.26
C ALA A 176 8.15 9.38 14.36
N MET A 177 8.03 10.21 13.31
CA MET A 177 7.03 11.28 13.26
C MET A 177 5.61 10.71 13.36
N VAL A 178 5.32 9.64 12.60
CA VAL A 178 4.00 8.98 12.63
C VAL A 178 3.74 8.34 14.00
N LEU A 179 4.68 7.55 14.53
CA LEU A 179 4.53 6.87 15.82
C LEU A 179 4.37 7.85 16.99
N LEU A 180 5.07 8.99 16.96
CA LEU A 180 4.94 10.01 17.99
C LEU A 180 3.54 10.62 17.98
N ILE A 181 2.98 10.88 16.79
CA ILE A 181 1.61 11.39 16.63
C ILE A 181 0.60 10.33 17.10
N ILE A 182 0.81 9.06 16.79
CA ILE A 182 -0.04 7.97 17.29
C ILE A 182 -0.03 7.94 18.82
N GLY A 183 1.16 8.04 19.44
CA GLY A 183 1.31 8.03 20.89
C GLY A 183 0.61 9.21 21.58
N THR A 184 0.79 10.43 21.06
CA THR A 184 0.13 11.62 21.63
C THR A 184 -1.37 11.61 21.38
N ALA A 185 -1.82 11.14 20.21
CA ALA A 185 -3.24 11.03 19.90
C ALA A 185 -3.93 9.93 20.71
N ALA A 186 -3.25 8.84 21.05
CA ALA A 186 -3.78 7.82 21.97
C ALA A 186 -3.96 8.40 23.39
N ALA A 187 -2.98 9.16 23.89
CA ALA A 187 -3.11 9.87 25.17
C ALA A 187 -4.25 10.90 25.14
N PHE A 188 -4.38 11.64 24.03
CA PHE A 188 -5.47 12.59 23.80
C PHE A 188 -6.84 11.89 23.75
N SER A 189 -6.97 10.77 23.03
CA SER A 189 -8.19 9.96 22.96
C SER A 189 -8.64 9.48 24.35
N TYR A 190 -7.70 8.98 25.15
CA TYR A 190 -7.98 8.58 26.53
C TYR A 190 -8.49 9.77 27.37
N LEU A 191 -7.87 10.94 27.23
CA LEU A 191 -8.30 12.15 27.93
C LEU A 191 -9.70 12.61 27.47
N MET A 192 -9.98 12.57 26.17
CA MET A 192 -11.30 12.91 25.59
C MET A 192 -12.41 12.01 26.12
N ALA A 193 -12.14 10.70 26.24
CA ALA A 193 -13.05 9.74 26.83
C ALA A 193 -13.30 10.05 28.32
N ARG A 194 -12.25 10.43 29.06
CA ARG A 194 -12.36 10.81 30.50
C ARG A 194 -13.12 12.12 30.71
N LEU A 195 -12.96 13.08 29.81
CA LEU A 195 -13.64 14.38 29.85
C LEU A 195 -15.04 14.35 29.22
N SER A 196 -15.48 13.20 28.71
CA SER A 196 -16.78 13.06 28.02
C SER A 196 -16.97 14.06 26.87
N VAL A 197 -15.88 14.40 26.18
CA VAL A 197 -15.94 15.34 25.04
C VAL A 197 -16.85 14.84 23.91
N PRO A 198 -16.90 13.54 23.57
CA PRO A 198 -17.88 13.03 22.62
C PRO A 198 -19.33 13.35 23.02
N ALA A 199 -19.67 13.28 24.30
CA ALA A 199 -21.02 13.60 24.79
C ALA A 199 -21.33 15.09 24.62
N LEU A 200 -20.37 15.98 24.96
CA LEU A 200 -20.52 17.42 24.73
C LEU A 200 -20.70 17.78 23.25
N LEU A 201 -20.00 17.07 22.36
CA LEU A 201 -20.16 17.23 20.90
C LEU A 201 -21.54 16.76 20.42
N ILE A 202 -22.04 15.64 20.94
CA ILE A 202 -23.40 15.15 20.64
C ILE A 202 -24.43 16.20 21.07
N ASP A 203 -24.31 16.75 22.27
CA ASP A 203 -25.22 17.78 22.79
C ASP A 203 -25.18 19.05 21.93
N LEU A 204 -23.99 19.55 21.58
CA LEU A 204 -23.82 20.70 20.70
C LEU A 204 -24.43 20.48 19.31
N LEU A 205 -24.29 19.28 18.76
CA LEU A 205 -24.85 18.94 17.44
C LEU A 205 -26.37 18.82 17.51
N ASN A 206 -26.91 18.23 18.58
CA ASN A 206 -28.35 18.13 18.81
C ASN A 206 -29.01 19.50 18.97
N ASP A 207 -28.32 20.48 19.57
CA ASP A 207 -28.80 21.86 19.66
C ASP A 207 -28.94 22.52 18.27
N ILE A 208 -28.13 22.10 17.29
CA ILE A 208 -28.18 22.61 15.92
C ILE A 208 -29.22 21.84 15.08
N SER A 209 -29.21 20.51 15.12
CA SER A 209 -30.11 19.68 14.35
C SER A 209 -30.22 18.26 14.92
N SER A 210 -31.43 17.70 14.89
CA SER A 210 -31.71 16.30 15.25
C SER A 210 -31.71 15.35 14.04
N ASP A 211 -31.55 15.87 12.82
CA ASP A 211 -31.57 15.07 11.59
C ASP A 211 -30.17 14.46 11.31
N PRO A 212 -30.01 13.12 11.26
CA PRO A 212 -28.72 12.47 11.02
C PRO A 212 -28.01 12.92 9.73
N LEU A 213 -28.77 13.24 8.68
CA LEU A 213 -28.20 13.70 7.41
C LEU A 213 -27.60 15.10 7.53
N MET A 214 -28.26 16.00 8.27
CA MET A 214 -27.75 17.34 8.55
C MET A 214 -26.48 17.29 9.41
N ILE A 215 -26.43 16.37 10.38
CA ILE A 215 -25.26 16.15 11.23
C ILE A 215 -24.09 15.60 10.43
N LEU A 216 -24.34 14.64 9.53
CA LEU A 216 -23.35 14.15 8.59
C LEU A 216 -22.79 15.26 7.69
N LEU A 217 -23.64 16.16 7.19
CA LEU A 217 -23.19 17.30 6.40
C LEU A 217 -22.30 18.23 7.25
N LEU A 218 -22.67 18.51 8.50
CA LEU A 218 -21.89 19.35 9.40
C LEU A 218 -20.52 18.71 9.72
N LEU A 219 -20.50 17.40 9.96
CA LEU A 219 -19.26 16.63 10.12
C LEU A 219 -18.39 16.68 8.86
N ASN A 220 -18.97 16.50 7.67
CA ASN A 220 -18.23 16.63 6.40
C ASN A 220 -17.58 18.01 6.25
N VAL A 221 -18.34 19.09 6.49
CA VAL A 221 -17.81 20.46 6.41
C VAL A 221 -16.67 20.68 7.41
N LEU A 222 -16.85 20.22 8.65
CA LEU A 222 -15.82 20.31 9.68
C LEU A 222 -14.57 19.51 9.29
N MET A 223 -14.73 18.31 8.78
CA MET A 223 -13.63 17.44 8.37
C MET A 223 -12.92 17.93 7.11
N LEU A 224 -13.62 18.50 6.14
CA LEU A 224 -13.01 19.18 5.00
C LEU A 224 -12.15 20.34 5.47
N PHE A 225 -12.68 21.17 6.37
CA PHE A 225 -11.95 22.32 6.90
C PHE A 225 -10.70 21.90 7.67
N LEU A 226 -10.83 20.97 8.62
CA LEU A 226 -9.69 20.39 9.33
C LEU A 226 -8.71 19.73 8.36
N GLY A 227 -9.25 19.07 7.33
CA GLY A 227 -8.58 18.43 6.18
C GLY A 227 -7.48 19.26 5.57
N THR A 228 -7.67 20.57 5.58
CA THR A 228 -6.80 21.50 4.88
C THR A 228 -5.54 21.89 5.65
N PHE A 229 -5.46 21.63 6.96
CA PHE A 229 -4.37 22.06 7.84
C PHE A 229 -3.35 20.98 8.17
N MET A 230 -3.77 19.72 8.21
CA MET A 230 -2.97 18.61 8.74
C MET A 230 -2.92 17.45 7.74
N ASP A 231 -1.83 16.68 7.80
CA ASP A 231 -1.68 15.47 6.99
C ASP A 231 -2.74 14.41 7.34
N MET A 232 -3.08 13.56 6.36
CA MET A 232 -4.13 12.55 6.48
C MET A 232 -3.90 11.58 7.64
N GLY A 233 -2.66 11.11 7.85
CA GLY A 233 -2.36 10.14 8.91
C GLY A 233 -2.70 10.67 10.30
N PRO A 234 -2.08 11.78 10.74
CA PRO A 234 -2.38 12.44 12.01
C PRO A 234 -3.86 12.71 12.24
N MET A 235 -4.54 13.15 11.19
CA MET A 235 -5.96 13.48 11.25
C MET A 235 -6.85 12.28 11.47
N ILE A 236 -6.61 11.15 10.79
CA ILE A 236 -7.36 9.91 11.05
C ILE A 236 -7.23 9.54 12.52
N ILE A 237 -6.01 9.60 13.07
CA ILE A 237 -5.76 9.15 14.44
C ILE A 237 -6.44 10.07 15.46
N ILE A 238 -6.47 11.39 15.23
CA ILE A 238 -7.10 12.36 16.15
C ILE A 238 -8.63 12.35 16.02
N THR A 239 -9.15 12.34 14.80
CA THR A 239 -10.59 12.55 14.54
C THR A 239 -11.42 11.29 14.75
N THR A 240 -10.86 10.10 14.52
CA THR A 240 -11.56 8.82 14.74
C THR A 240 -12.13 8.69 16.15
N PRO A 241 -11.35 8.81 17.25
CA PRO A 241 -11.89 8.64 18.60
C PRO A 241 -12.88 9.73 19.00
N ILE A 242 -12.89 10.88 18.32
CA ILE A 242 -13.80 11.99 18.60
C ILE A 242 -15.13 11.77 17.88
N PHE A 243 -15.09 11.54 16.56
CA PHE A 243 -16.29 11.50 15.74
C PHE A 243 -16.93 10.12 15.67
N LEU A 244 -16.16 9.03 15.73
CA LEU A 244 -16.70 7.67 15.68
C LEU A 244 -17.81 7.41 16.71
N PRO A 245 -17.66 7.75 18.01
CA PRO A 245 -18.76 7.58 18.97
C PRO A 245 -19.98 8.46 18.66
N VAL A 246 -19.78 9.64 18.08
CA VAL A 246 -20.86 10.57 17.68
C VAL A 246 -21.67 9.97 16.53
N VAL A 247 -21.03 9.56 15.43
CA VAL A 247 -21.78 8.94 14.30
C VAL A 247 -22.44 7.63 14.70
N GLN A 248 -21.81 6.84 15.60
CA GLN A 248 -22.43 5.63 16.13
C GLN A 248 -23.71 5.92 16.94
N SER A 249 -23.77 7.02 17.69
CA SER A 249 -25.01 7.39 18.40
C SER A 249 -26.15 7.76 17.45
N TYR A 250 -25.83 8.23 16.25
CA TYR A 250 -26.81 8.50 15.18
C TYR A 250 -27.10 7.27 14.29
N GLY A 251 -26.60 6.08 14.66
CA GLY A 251 -26.87 4.82 13.95
C GLY A 251 -26.11 4.64 12.64
N ILE A 252 -25.03 5.40 12.42
CA ILE A 252 -24.21 5.32 11.20
C ILE A 252 -23.16 4.22 11.36
N ASP A 253 -22.99 3.42 10.30
CA ASP A 253 -22.04 2.32 10.29
C ASP A 253 -20.57 2.83 10.33
N PRO A 254 -19.69 2.26 11.18
CA PRO A 254 -18.28 2.65 11.28
C PRO A 254 -17.50 2.55 9.97
N VAL A 255 -17.81 1.56 9.13
CA VAL A 255 -17.17 1.40 7.82
C VAL A 255 -17.60 2.53 6.90
N HIS A 256 -18.89 2.87 6.91
CA HIS A 256 -19.40 3.99 6.13
C HIS A 256 -18.74 5.32 6.54
N PHE A 257 -18.66 5.57 7.85
CA PHE A 257 -17.95 6.73 8.37
C PHE A 257 -16.46 6.73 8.00
N GLY A 258 -15.78 5.58 8.04
CA GLY A 258 -14.40 5.46 7.61
C GLY A 258 -14.18 5.88 6.16
N VAL A 259 -15.08 5.50 5.25
CA VAL A 259 -15.04 5.91 3.84
C VAL A 259 -15.29 7.41 3.70
N ILE A 260 -16.30 7.96 4.38
CA ILE A 260 -16.57 9.41 4.41
C ILE A 260 -15.33 10.17 4.90
N MET A 261 -14.73 9.71 5.99
CA MET A 261 -13.53 10.31 6.58
C MET A 261 -12.37 10.33 5.58
N ILE A 262 -12.04 9.20 4.96
CA ILE A 262 -10.96 9.09 3.97
C ILE A 262 -11.18 10.06 2.79
N LEU A 263 -12.42 10.18 2.30
CA LEU A 263 -12.76 11.10 1.21
C LEU A 263 -12.62 12.57 1.64
N ASN A 264 -13.14 12.95 2.81
CA ASN A 264 -12.98 14.32 3.33
C ASN A 264 -11.50 14.71 3.48
N LEU A 265 -10.71 13.82 4.06
CA LEU A 265 -9.28 14.03 4.29
C LEU A 265 -8.49 14.11 2.99
N GLY A 266 -8.81 13.24 2.02
CA GLY A 266 -8.20 13.25 0.70
C GLY A 266 -8.49 14.55 -0.06
N ILE A 267 -9.74 15.04 0.00
CA ILE A 267 -10.10 16.34 -0.60
C ILE A 267 -9.39 17.48 0.14
N GLY A 268 -9.36 17.42 1.48
CA GLY A 268 -8.70 18.42 2.32
C GLY A 268 -7.20 18.58 2.02
N LEU A 269 -6.48 17.47 1.83
CA LEU A 269 -5.04 17.46 1.52
C LEU A 269 -4.68 18.12 0.19
N ASN A 270 -5.63 18.16 -0.74
CA ASN A 270 -5.45 18.84 -2.01
C ASN A 270 -5.88 20.32 -1.91
N THR A 271 -6.81 20.65 -1.01
CA THR A 271 -7.44 21.97 -0.93
C THR A 271 -6.52 22.99 -0.25
N PRO A 272 -6.35 24.22 -0.80
CA PRO A 272 -5.60 25.29 -0.13
C PRO A 272 -6.24 25.63 1.23
N PRO A 273 -5.48 25.66 2.35
CA PRO A 273 -4.39 26.60 2.60
C PRO A 273 -3.01 25.98 2.95
N VAL A 274 -2.92 24.70 3.36
CA VAL A 274 -1.63 23.99 3.58
C VAL A 274 -1.39 22.90 2.55
N GLY A 275 -2.44 22.27 2.01
CA GLY A 275 -2.46 21.51 0.76
C GLY A 275 -1.20 20.70 0.42
N ALA A 276 -0.67 19.90 1.35
CA ALA A 276 0.70 19.38 1.26
C ALA A 276 0.96 18.62 -0.06
N VAL A 277 0.00 17.80 -0.49
CA VAL A 277 0.08 17.07 -1.76
C VAL A 277 0.01 18.03 -2.95
N GLN A 278 -0.85 19.04 -2.87
CA GLN A 278 -1.00 20.07 -3.89
C GLN A 278 0.29 20.90 -4.06
N PHE A 279 0.96 21.30 -2.97
CA PHE A 279 2.22 22.03 -3.03
C PHE A 279 3.36 21.19 -3.62
N VAL A 280 3.42 19.91 -3.27
CA VAL A 280 4.40 18.98 -3.86
C VAL A 280 4.13 18.82 -5.37
N ALA A 281 2.87 18.64 -5.77
CA ALA A 281 2.50 18.56 -7.18
C ALA A 281 2.85 19.84 -7.96
N CYS A 282 2.61 21.02 -7.37
CA CYS A 282 2.98 22.30 -7.97
C CYS A 282 4.51 22.46 -8.08
N ALA A 283 5.27 22.01 -7.07
CA ALA A 283 6.73 22.06 -7.09
C ALA A 283 7.34 21.17 -8.17
N VAL A 284 6.79 19.97 -8.38
CA VAL A 284 7.19 19.04 -9.45
C VAL A 284 6.77 19.59 -10.82
N GLY A 285 5.52 20.07 -10.93
CA GLY A 285 4.96 20.61 -12.16
C GLY A 285 5.49 21.99 -12.55
N LYS A 286 6.23 22.68 -11.67
CA LYS A 286 6.72 24.06 -11.84
C LYS A 286 5.61 25.06 -12.20
N ILE A 287 4.41 24.83 -11.68
CA ILE A 287 3.24 25.70 -11.85
C ILE A 287 2.83 26.31 -10.52
N THR A 288 2.11 27.42 -10.57
CA THR A 288 1.58 28.06 -9.36
C THR A 288 0.37 27.29 -8.82
N VAL A 289 0.12 27.40 -7.51
CA VAL A 289 -1.06 26.79 -6.86
C VAL A 289 -2.36 27.28 -7.51
N TRP A 290 -2.41 28.55 -7.93
CA TRP A 290 -3.58 29.13 -8.59
C TRP A 290 -3.85 28.51 -9.97
N GLU A 291 -2.81 28.33 -10.78
CA GLU A 291 -2.92 27.66 -12.08
C GLU A 291 -3.38 26.21 -11.91
N ALA A 292 -2.82 25.52 -10.92
CA ALA A 292 -3.21 24.16 -10.60
C ALA A 292 -4.68 24.08 -10.16
N MET A 293 -5.12 24.93 -9.21
CA MET A 293 -6.51 25.01 -8.75
C MET A 293 -7.50 25.28 -9.89
N ARG A 294 -7.16 26.20 -10.79
CA ARG A 294 -8.00 26.52 -11.95
C ARG A 294 -8.14 25.34 -12.90
N SER A 295 -7.07 24.57 -13.09
CA SER A 295 -7.08 23.37 -13.94
C SER A 295 -7.87 22.23 -13.31
N ILE A 296 -7.70 21.99 -12.01
CA ILE A 296 -8.26 20.81 -11.33
C ILE A 296 -9.65 21.04 -10.70
N TRP A 297 -10.22 22.23 -10.82
CA TRP A 297 -11.57 22.55 -10.32
C TRP A 297 -12.67 21.54 -10.74
N PRO A 298 -12.68 20.97 -11.96
CA PRO A 298 -13.69 19.99 -12.34
C PRO A 298 -13.56 18.69 -11.55
N PHE A 299 -12.32 18.30 -11.24
CA PHE A 299 -12.05 17.12 -10.40
C PHE A 299 -12.43 17.37 -8.94
N TYR A 300 -12.26 18.59 -8.43
CA TYR A 300 -12.79 18.96 -7.13
C TYR A 300 -14.30 18.89 -7.06
N ALA A 301 -14.99 19.46 -8.05
CA ALA A 301 -16.44 19.40 -8.12
C ALA A 301 -16.91 17.93 -8.17
N ALA A 302 -16.27 17.09 -8.99
CA ALA A 302 -16.54 15.65 -9.01
C ALA A 302 -16.30 14.99 -7.65
N SER A 303 -15.22 15.35 -6.95
CA SER A 303 -14.87 14.77 -5.64
C SER A 303 -15.87 15.18 -4.55
N LEU A 304 -16.35 16.43 -4.56
CA LEU A 304 -17.42 16.89 -3.67
C LEU A 304 -18.77 16.23 -3.98
N VAL A 305 -19.08 15.99 -5.26
CA VAL A 305 -20.27 15.24 -5.66
C VAL A 305 -20.19 13.79 -5.17
N VAL A 306 -19.04 13.13 -5.36
CA VAL A 306 -18.80 11.77 -4.84
C VAL A 306 -18.91 11.75 -3.32
N LEU A 307 -18.36 12.74 -2.63
CA LEU A 307 -18.48 12.87 -1.18
C LEU A 307 -19.95 12.98 -0.74
N GLY A 308 -20.74 13.80 -1.42
CA GLY A 308 -22.17 13.93 -1.17
C GLY A 308 -22.92 12.62 -1.45
N LEU A 309 -22.68 11.99 -2.59
CA LEU A 309 -23.29 10.71 -2.96
C LEU A 309 -22.98 9.62 -1.93
N VAL A 310 -21.71 9.52 -1.53
CA VAL A 310 -21.30 8.58 -0.49
C VAL A 310 -22.02 8.93 0.82
N THR A 311 -21.94 10.16 1.30
CA THR A 311 -22.54 10.58 2.58
C THR A 311 -24.04 10.29 2.69
N TYR A 312 -24.80 10.49 1.61
CA TYR A 312 -26.26 10.33 1.64
C TYR A 312 -26.74 8.96 1.16
N ILE A 313 -25.91 8.20 0.45
CA ILE A 313 -26.24 6.88 -0.09
C ILE A 313 -25.30 5.85 0.54
N PRO A 314 -25.62 5.34 1.75
CA PRO A 314 -24.76 4.42 2.48
C PRO A 314 -24.52 3.10 1.71
N GLU A 315 -25.44 2.72 0.82
CA GLU A 315 -25.27 1.55 -0.05
C GLU A 315 -24.04 1.68 -0.97
N ILE A 316 -23.61 2.87 -1.38
CA ILE A 316 -22.40 3.01 -2.21
C ILE A 316 -21.16 2.53 -1.46
N SER A 317 -21.09 2.78 -0.15
CA SER A 317 -19.96 2.32 0.69
C SER A 317 -20.17 0.93 1.26
N LEU A 318 -21.41 0.55 1.57
CA LEU A 318 -21.72 -0.69 2.30
C LEU A 318 -22.08 -1.86 1.39
N TRP A 319 -22.41 -1.63 0.12
CA TRP A 319 -22.79 -2.69 -0.82
C TRP A 319 -21.68 -3.73 -0.97
N LEU A 320 -20.45 -3.29 -1.22
CA LEU A 320 -19.31 -4.19 -1.40
C LEU A 320 -18.95 -4.93 -0.09
N PRO A 321 -18.81 -4.27 1.08
CA PRO A 321 -18.61 -4.97 2.35
C PRO A 321 -19.72 -5.96 2.72
N ARG A 322 -20.99 -5.66 2.41
CA ARG A 322 -22.12 -6.57 2.67
C ARG A 322 -22.09 -7.80 1.78
N LEU A 323 -21.64 -7.67 0.53
CA LEU A 323 -21.46 -8.79 -0.38
C LEU A 323 -20.39 -9.78 0.14
N PHE A 324 -19.30 -9.27 0.72
CA PHE A 324 -18.21 -10.10 1.26
C PHE A 324 -18.45 -10.62 2.69
N LYS A 325 -19.19 -9.90 3.54
CA LYS A 325 -19.61 -10.39 4.87
C LYS A 325 -20.78 -11.39 4.83
N GLY A 326 -21.44 -11.52 3.69
CA GLY A 326 -22.53 -12.47 3.45
C GLY A 326 -22.09 -13.85 2.92
N MET A 327 -20.78 -14.08 2.78
CA MET A 327 -20.16 -15.40 2.59
C MET A 327 -19.45 -15.84 3.87
#